data_AF-A0A2V5J8C9-F1
#
_entry.id   AF-A0A2V5J8C9-F1
#
_cell.length_a   1.000
_cell.length_b   1.000
_cell.length_c   1.000
_cell.angle_alpha   90.00
_cell.angle_beta   90.00
_cell.angle_gamma   90.00
#
_symmetry.space_group_name_H-M   'P 1'
#
loop_
_entity.id
_entity.type
_entity.pdbx_description
1 polymer ?
#
loop_
_entity_poly.entity_id
_entity_poly.type
_entity_poly.pdbx_seq_one_letter_code
_entity_poly.pdbx_strand_id
1 'polypeptide(L)'
;FPHFSELPAELRDMIWEYALPVGPIGPLLFLYKPDSWSSRRIRESEADMDDYDFAKMFFDPIEISVPLFFVNRQARNIARRWMDEHGVRVRYYPDTQSLVTVCLFHKAVDTLYVPLNNWDDFLGECYSLREEVPRGDCFNIRSGVTRVAIPMDVLEKDEGALIKIVRLWTLVTKIFIVANECPEAVFAGGAERNVQPRWEL
;
A
#
# COMPACT_ATOMS: atom_id res chain seq x y z
N PHE A 1 -11.89 -23.14 -24.80
CA PHE A 1 -13.31 -23.03 -24.44
C PHE A 1 -14.17 -22.82 -25.70
N PRO A 2 -14.32 -23.82 -26.56
CA PRO A 2 -15.05 -23.66 -27.83
C PRO A 2 -16.53 -23.32 -27.65
N HIS A 3 -17.19 -23.91 -26.65
CA HIS A 3 -18.64 -23.71 -26.41
C HIS A 3 -18.99 -22.53 -25.49
N PHE A 4 -17.99 -21.82 -24.94
CA PHE A 4 -18.29 -20.72 -24.02
C PHE A 4 -19.07 -19.60 -24.72
N SER A 5 -18.74 -19.32 -25.97
CA SER A 5 -19.43 -18.32 -26.80
C SER A 5 -20.87 -18.69 -27.13
N GLU A 6 -21.25 -19.96 -27.01
CA GLU A 6 -22.61 -20.46 -27.27
C GLU A 6 -23.55 -20.23 -26.08
N LEU A 7 -22.99 -19.89 -24.91
CA LEU A 7 -23.78 -19.53 -23.74
C LEU A 7 -24.48 -18.17 -23.95
N PRO A 8 -25.72 -18.03 -23.45
CA PRO A 8 -26.38 -16.73 -23.27
C PRO A 8 -25.43 -15.69 -22.65
N ALA A 9 -25.57 -14.44 -23.06
CA ALA A 9 -24.69 -13.37 -22.63
C ALA A 9 -24.68 -13.22 -21.09
N GLU A 10 -25.85 -13.39 -20.47
CA GLU A 10 -26.07 -13.31 -19.03
C GLU A 10 -25.26 -14.39 -18.29
N LEU A 11 -25.27 -15.63 -18.79
CA LEU A 11 -24.50 -16.71 -18.19
C LEU A 11 -22.99 -16.49 -18.35
N ARG A 12 -22.56 -15.95 -19.49
CA ARG A 12 -21.14 -15.60 -19.68
C ARG A 12 -20.69 -14.50 -18.74
N ASP A 13 -21.51 -13.46 -18.56
CA ASP A 13 -21.21 -12.34 -17.64
C ASP A 13 -21.14 -12.85 -16.20
N MET A 14 -22.11 -13.67 -15.77
CA MET A 14 -22.09 -14.29 -14.44
C MET A 14 -20.84 -15.16 -14.21
N ILE A 15 -20.41 -15.95 -15.20
CA ILE A 15 -19.20 -16.76 -15.09
C ILE A 15 -17.96 -15.86 -14.94
N TRP A 16 -17.88 -14.77 -15.70
CA TRP A 16 -16.76 -13.84 -15.59
C TRP A 16 -16.75 -13.08 -14.27
N GLU A 17 -17.90 -12.63 -13.77
CA GLU A 17 -18.02 -12.01 -12.46
C GLU A 17 -17.60 -12.99 -11.35
N TYR A 18 -18.02 -14.26 -11.43
CA TYR A 18 -17.64 -15.29 -10.47
C TYR A 18 -16.16 -15.69 -10.54
N ALA A 19 -15.51 -15.48 -11.70
CA ALA A 19 -14.09 -15.76 -11.91
C ALA A 19 -13.17 -14.60 -11.51
N LEU A 20 -13.71 -13.46 -11.08
CA LEU A 20 -12.91 -12.38 -10.50
C LEU A 20 -12.28 -12.82 -9.17
N PRO A 21 -11.21 -12.16 -8.72
CA PRO A 21 -10.64 -12.42 -7.39
C PRO A 21 -11.73 -12.34 -6.32
N VAL A 22 -11.83 -13.40 -5.51
CA VAL A 22 -12.88 -13.51 -4.49
C VAL A 22 -12.50 -12.66 -3.27
N GLY A 23 -13.23 -11.57 -3.06
CA GLY A 23 -13.13 -10.72 -1.86
C GLY A 23 -12.58 -9.33 -2.15
N PRO A 24 -12.84 -8.36 -1.25
CA PRO A 24 -12.22 -7.05 -1.36
C PRO A 24 -10.70 -7.21 -1.28
N ILE A 25 -9.98 -6.43 -2.09
CA ILE A 25 -8.57 -6.15 -1.85
C ILE A 25 -8.55 -5.40 -0.52
N GLY A 26 -8.35 -6.15 0.57
CA GLY A 26 -8.31 -5.58 1.91
C GLY A 26 -7.17 -4.57 2.04
N PRO A 27 -7.04 -3.92 3.21
CA PRO A 27 -5.84 -3.17 3.55
C PRO A 27 -4.59 -3.95 3.14
N LEU A 28 -3.79 -3.40 2.23
CA LEU A 28 -2.56 -4.05 1.80
C LEU A 28 -1.42 -3.68 2.74
N LEU A 29 -0.42 -4.55 2.81
CA LEU A 29 0.77 -4.31 3.60
C LEU A 29 1.87 -3.80 2.68
N PHE A 30 2.33 -2.57 2.88
CA PHE A 30 3.42 -1.98 2.09
C PHE A 30 4.69 -1.91 2.92
N LEU A 31 5.81 -2.32 2.34
CA LEU A 31 7.10 -2.32 3.02
C LEU A 31 7.69 -0.90 3.03
N TYR A 32 8.06 -0.42 4.22
CA TYR A 32 8.90 0.75 4.36
C TYR A 32 10.32 0.47 3.85
N LYS A 33 10.81 1.35 2.99
CA LYS A 33 12.21 1.42 2.60
C LYS A 33 12.74 2.82 2.93
N PRO A 34 14.01 2.96 3.31
CA PRO A 34 14.65 4.27 3.39
C PRO A 34 14.46 5.07 2.10
N ASP A 35 14.42 6.39 2.21
CA ASP A 35 14.19 7.35 1.14
C ASP A 35 12.81 7.22 0.44
N SER A 36 11.86 6.48 1.01
CA SER A 36 10.52 6.28 0.43
C SER A 36 9.58 7.46 0.64
N TRP A 37 10.01 8.55 1.26
CA TRP A 37 9.19 9.76 1.39
C TRP A 37 9.99 11.04 1.24
N SER A 38 9.32 12.10 0.79
CA SER A 38 9.88 13.44 0.75
C SER A 38 8.93 14.46 1.35
N SER A 39 9.51 15.47 2.01
CA SER A 39 8.80 16.69 2.40
C SER A 39 8.43 17.43 1.12
N ARG A 40 7.15 17.78 0.98
CA ARG A 40 6.68 18.68 -0.08
C ARG A 40 5.96 19.83 0.57
N ARG A 41 6.48 21.05 0.43
CA ARG A 41 5.74 22.25 0.81
C ARG A 41 4.46 22.32 -0.04
N ILE A 42 3.28 22.22 0.59
CA ILE A 42 2.06 22.65 -0.08
C ILE A 42 2.21 24.16 -0.26
N ARG A 43 1.98 24.59 -1.49
CA ARG A 43 2.04 25.97 -1.99
C ARG A 43 1.64 27.01 -0.93
N GLU A 44 2.35 28.14 -0.91
CA GLU A 44 2.02 29.34 -0.14
C GLU A 44 0.59 29.81 -0.46
N SER A 45 -0.37 29.34 0.33
CA SER A 45 -1.69 29.93 0.46
C SER A 45 -1.55 31.04 1.48
N GLU A 46 -1.85 32.28 1.10
CA GLU A 46 -1.74 33.47 1.98
C GLU A 46 -2.72 33.47 3.16
N ALA A 47 -3.54 32.43 3.29
CA ALA A 47 -4.40 32.21 4.44
C ALA A 47 -4.13 30.82 5.02
N ASP A 48 -3.76 30.83 6.29
CA ASP A 48 -3.82 29.75 7.27
C ASP A 48 -2.73 28.67 7.20
N MET A 49 -1.79 28.82 8.15
CA MET A 49 -0.90 27.81 8.74
C MET A 49 0.00 27.05 7.76
N ASP A 50 1.29 26.97 8.08
CA ASP A 50 2.28 26.18 7.33
C ASP A 50 1.95 24.67 7.41
N ASP A 51 0.93 24.23 6.68
CA ASP A 51 0.50 22.85 6.55
C ASP A 51 1.46 22.15 5.58
N TYR A 52 2.56 21.64 6.13
CA TYR A 52 3.42 20.68 5.43
C TYR A 52 2.65 19.37 5.24
N ASP A 53 2.24 19.08 4.01
CA ASP A 53 1.85 17.72 3.63
C ASP A 53 3.13 16.96 3.30
N PHE A 54 3.46 16.00 4.14
CA PHE A 54 4.56 15.07 3.91
C PHE A 54 4.06 14.05 2.87
N ALA A 55 3.93 14.55 1.63
CA ALA A 55 2.85 14.15 0.74
C ALA A 55 3.20 13.08 -0.26
N LYS A 56 4.49 12.81 -0.53
CA LYS A 56 4.86 11.86 -1.57
C LYS A 56 5.59 10.67 -1.00
N MET A 57 4.81 9.61 -0.77
CA MET A 57 5.33 8.29 -0.46
C MET A 57 5.53 7.51 -1.74
N PHE A 58 6.72 6.95 -1.89
CA PHE A 58 7.17 6.15 -3.02
C PHE A 58 7.25 4.69 -2.59
N PHE A 59 6.11 4.06 -2.44
CA PHE A 59 6.08 2.62 -2.21
C PHE A 59 6.04 1.87 -3.54
N ASP A 60 6.71 0.72 -3.56
CA ASP A 60 6.60 -0.19 -4.68
C ASP A 60 5.15 -0.67 -4.82
N PRO A 61 4.56 -0.60 -6.02
CA PRO A 61 3.24 -1.15 -6.26
C PRO A 61 3.21 -2.65 -5.98
N ILE A 62 2.10 -3.13 -5.45
CA ILE A 62 1.88 -4.56 -5.23
C ILE A 62 1.20 -5.13 -6.47
N GLU A 63 1.78 -6.15 -7.07
CA GLU A 63 1.16 -6.86 -8.20
C GLU A 63 -0.05 -7.68 -7.71
N ILE A 64 -1.16 -7.54 -8.43
CA ILE A 64 -2.38 -8.31 -8.19
C ILE A 64 -2.72 -9.05 -9.46
N SER A 65 -2.90 -10.36 -9.37
CA SER A 65 -3.29 -11.17 -10.52
C SER A 65 -4.76 -10.91 -10.87
N VAL A 66 -5.00 -10.31 -12.03
CA VAL A 66 -6.34 -10.18 -12.63
C VAL A 66 -6.35 -10.80 -14.03
N PRO A 67 -6.29 -12.15 -14.15
CA PRO A 67 -6.10 -12.81 -15.44
C PRO A 67 -7.19 -12.47 -16.46
N LEU A 68 -8.43 -12.27 -16.00
CA LEU A 68 -9.59 -11.94 -16.83
C LEU A 68 -9.39 -10.69 -17.70
N PHE A 69 -8.54 -9.76 -17.27
CA PHE A 69 -8.22 -8.55 -18.04
C PHE A 69 -7.58 -8.87 -19.41
N PHE A 70 -6.89 -10.01 -19.51
CA PHE A 70 -6.09 -10.42 -20.66
C PHE A 70 -6.78 -11.45 -21.56
N VAL A 71 -7.94 -12.00 -21.17
CA VAL A 71 -8.58 -13.13 -21.87
C VAL A 71 -9.27 -12.71 -23.18
N ASN A 72 -10.30 -11.88 -23.09
CA ASN A 72 -11.08 -11.40 -24.24
C ASN A 72 -11.77 -10.06 -23.91
N ARG A 73 -12.46 -9.45 -24.88
CA ARG A 73 -13.10 -8.15 -24.71
C ARG A 73 -14.19 -8.13 -23.62
N GLN A 74 -14.99 -9.19 -23.51
CA GLN A 74 -16.07 -9.29 -22.53
C GLN A 74 -15.49 -9.39 -21.10
N ALA A 75 -14.59 -10.34 -20.88
CA ALA A 75 -13.89 -10.54 -19.61
C ALA A 75 -13.11 -9.28 -19.19
N ARG A 76 -12.45 -8.60 -20.14
CA ARG A 76 -11.72 -7.36 -19.89
C ARG A 76 -12.62 -6.24 -19.39
N ASN A 77 -13.83 -6.10 -19.93
CA ASN A 77 -14.76 -5.05 -19.50
C ASN A 77 -15.22 -5.29 -18.06
N ILE A 78 -15.52 -6.54 -17.72
CA ILE A 78 -15.90 -6.94 -16.36
C ILE A 78 -14.75 -6.74 -15.39
N ALA A 79 -13.55 -7.23 -15.74
CA ALA A 79 -12.34 -7.04 -14.94
C ALA A 79 -12.00 -5.56 -14.74
N ARG A 80 -12.19 -4.71 -15.76
CA ARG A 80 -11.94 -3.27 -15.62
C ARG A 80 -12.84 -2.62 -14.58
N ARG A 81 -14.14 -2.92 -14.58
CA ARG A 81 -15.07 -2.38 -13.57
C ARG A 81 -14.64 -2.77 -12.16
N TRP A 82 -14.34 -4.05 -11.96
CA TRP A 82 -13.82 -4.55 -10.68
C TRP A 82 -12.52 -3.86 -10.27
N MET A 83 -11.57 -3.69 -11.20
CA MET A 83 -10.31 -2.99 -10.92
C MET A 83 -10.52 -1.52 -10.52
N ASP A 84 -11.43 -0.83 -11.19
CA ASP A 84 -11.73 0.57 -10.89
C ASP A 84 -12.33 0.73 -9.49
N GLU A 85 -13.23 -0.18 -9.10
CA GLU A 85 -13.84 -0.23 -7.75
C GLU A 85 -12.81 -0.51 -6.64
N HIS A 86 -11.75 -1.27 -6.94
CA HIS A 86 -10.74 -1.69 -5.96
C HIS A 86 -9.42 -0.93 -6.06
N GLY A 87 -9.36 0.17 -6.85
CA GLY A 87 -8.16 0.98 -6.98
C GLY A 87 -6.99 0.30 -7.70
N VAL A 88 -7.25 -0.79 -8.43
CA VAL A 88 -6.25 -1.51 -9.23
C VAL A 88 -5.98 -0.72 -10.51
N ARG A 89 -4.71 -0.69 -10.91
CA ARG A 89 -4.23 0.00 -12.10
C ARG A 89 -3.40 -0.94 -12.95
N VAL A 90 -3.37 -0.66 -14.25
CA VAL A 90 -2.49 -1.36 -15.18
C VAL A 90 -1.20 -0.56 -15.31
N ARG A 91 -0.05 -1.22 -15.13
CA ARG A 91 1.28 -0.64 -15.38
C ARG A 91 2.00 -1.42 -16.47
N TYR A 92 2.71 -0.68 -17.32
CA TYR A 92 3.60 -1.23 -18.32
C TYR A 92 5.04 -1.08 -17.84
N TYR A 93 5.80 -2.17 -17.85
CA TYR A 93 7.21 -2.21 -17.50
C TYR A 93 8.01 -2.33 -18.80
N PRO A 94 8.71 -1.26 -19.25
CA PRO A 94 9.46 -1.28 -20.51
C PRO A 94 10.57 -2.33 -20.53
N ASP A 95 11.25 -2.52 -19.40
CA ASP A 95 12.42 -3.40 -19.29
C ASP A 95 12.07 -4.87 -19.57
N THR A 96 10.87 -5.29 -19.16
CA THR A 96 10.35 -6.65 -19.34
C THR A 96 9.30 -6.74 -20.44
N GLN A 97 8.97 -5.62 -21.08
CA GLN A 97 7.84 -5.48 -22.01
C GLN A 97 6.54 -6.09 -21.50
N SER A 98 6.32 -6.02 -20.19
CA SER A 98 5.20 -6.69 -19.53
C SER A 98 4.12 -5.71 -19.10
N LEU A 99 2.87 -6.15 -19.18
CA LEU A 99 1.71 -5.44 -18.67
C LEU A 99 1.22 -6.18 -17.43
N VAL A 100 1.24 -5.51 -16.28
CA VAL A 100 0.81 -6.09 -15.01
C VAL A 100 -0.24 -5.21 -14.35
N THR A 101 -1.08 -5.83 -13.53
CA THR A 101 -2.10 -5.16 -12.72
C THR A 101 -1.56 -4.98 -11.31
N VAL A 102 -1.67 -3.76 -10.76
CA VAL A 102 -1.05 -3.38 -9.49
C VAL A 102 -1.98 -2.54 -8.62
N CYS A 103 -1.78 -2.61 -7.31
CA CYS A 103 -2.32 -1.66 -6.34
C CYS A 103 -1.26 -0.65 -5.92
N LEU A 104 -1.69 0.59 -5.76
CA LEU A 104 -0.87 1.69 -5.24
C LEU A 104 -1.23 1.94 -3.78
N PHE A 105 -0.25 2.38 -3.01
CA PHE A 105 -0.45 2.66 -1.60
C PHE A 105 -1.51 3.72 -1.36
N HIS A 106 -2.51 3.37 -0.56
CA HIS A 106 -3.59 4.23 -0.12
C HIS A 106 -3.47 4.51 1.39
N LYS A 107 -2.92 5.68 1.72
CA LYS A 107 -2.58 6.13 3.09
C LYS A 107 -3.66 5.89 4.17
N ALA A 108 -4.94 6.03 3.81
CA ALA A 108 -6.05 5.88 4.76
C ALA A 108 -6.54 4.43 4.98
N VAL A 109 -6.17 3.49 4.11
CA VAL A 109 -6.71 2.12 4.10
C VAL A 109 -5.60 1.10 4.29
N ASP A 110 -4.47 1.30 3.61
CA ASP A 110 -3.33 0.40 3.64
C ASP A 110 -2.46 0.61 4.86
N THR A 111 -1.69 -0.43 5.19
CA THR A 111 -0.82 -0.47 6.36
C THR A 111 0.64 -0.39 5.92
N LEU A 112 1.40 0.52 6.53
CA LEU A 112 2.84 0.57 6.36
C LEU A 112 3.53 -0.41 7.32
N TYR A 113 4.27 -1.37 6.79
CA TYR A 113 5.13 -2.26 7.55
C TYR A 113 6.54 -1.70 7.68
N VAL A 114 7.00 -1.51 8.90
CA VAL A 114 8.37 -1.06 9.20
C VAL A 114 9.16 -2.23 9.75
N PRO A 115 10.12 -2.80 8.99
CA PRO A 115 10.89 -3.95 9.43
C PRO A 115 11.93 -3.54 10.48
N LEU A 116 12.38 -4.50 11.29
CA LEU A 116 13.33 -4.24 12.39
C LEU A 116 14.65 -3.61 11.90
N ASN A 117 15.17 -4.09 10.77
CA ASN A 117 16.42 -3.61 10.19
C ASN A 117 16.35 -2.14 9.73
N ASN A 118 15.17 -1.67 9.31
CA ASN A 118 14.96 -0.28 8.89
C ASN A 118 14.31 0.57 9.99
N TRP A 119 14.18 0.06 11.22
CA TRP A 119 13.51 0.78 12.31
C TRP A 119 14.22 2.09 12.68
N ASP A 120 15.55 2.06 12.75
CA ASP A 120 16.34 3.23 13.13
C ASP A 120 16.33 4.28 12.01
N ASP A 121 16.40 3.85 10.74
CA ASP A 121 16.27 4.73 9.57
C ASP A 121 14.89 5.38 9.50
N PHE A 122 13.83 4.60 9.74
CA PHE A 122 12.45 5.06 9.83
C PHE A 122 12.30 6.21 10.84
N LEU A 123 12.82 6.01 12.05
CA LEU A 123 12.79 7.02 13.09
C LEU A 123 13.64 8.24 12.71
N GLY A 124 14.84 8.01 12.19
CA GLY A 124 15.76 9.04 11.73
C GLY A 124 15.10 9.98 10.73
N GLU A 125 14.51 9.42 9.67
CA GLU A 125 13.79 10.20 8.65
C GLU A 125 12.59 10.95 9.24
N CYS A 126 11.81 10.34 10.14
CA CYS A 126 10.72 11.03 10.83
C CYS A 126 11.22 12.22 11.67
N TYR A 127 12.38 12.10 12.31
CA TYR A 127 12.99 13.21 13.05
C TYR A 127 13.59 14.28 12.13
N SER A 128 14.23 13.90 11.03
CA SER A 128 14.74 14.86 10.04
C SER A 128 13.60 15.68 9.44
N LEU A 129 12.48 15.05 9.09
CA LEU A 129 11.28 15.74 8.63
C LEU A 129 10.73 16.72 9.68
N ARG A 130 10.96 16.46 10.97
CA ARG A 130 10.60 17.36 12.08
C ARG A 130 11.50 18.58 12.17
N GLU A 131 12.77 18.45 11.84
CA GLU A 131 13.74 19.55 11.88
C GLU A 131 13.59 20.52 10.72
N GLU A 132 13.06 20.07 9.58
CA GLU A 132 12.78 20.90 8.39
C GLU A 132 11.60 21.88 8.57
N VAL A 133 10.80 21.74 9.63
CA VAL A 133 9.64 22.61 9.89
C VAL A 133 9.97 23.69 10.92
N PRO A 134 9.62 24.98 10.68
CA PRO A 134 9.85 26.06 11.63
C PRO A 134 9.21 25.79 13.00
N ARG A 135 9.99 25.97 14.07
CA ARG A 135 9.53 25.78 15.45
C ARG A 135 8.44 26.79 15.81
N GLY A 136 7.20 26.32 15.95
CA GLY A 136 6.08 27.15 16.40
C GLY A 136 4.81 26.35 16.63
N ASP A 137 4.53 25.39 15.77
CA ASP A 137 3.32 24.59 15.83
C ASP A 137 3.57 23.15 16.28
N CYS A 138 2.54 22.56 16.88
CA CYS A 138 2.53 21.16 17.30
C CYS A 138 2.77 20.28 16.07
N PHE A 139 4.03 19.85 15.91
CA PHE A 139 4.47 19.09 14.74
C PHE A 139 3.76 17.74 14.68
N ASN A 140 2.88 17.62 13.69
CA ASN A 140 2.28 16.37 13.29
C ASN A 140 2.76 16.08 11.89
N ILE A 141 3.47 14.95 11.69
CA ILE A 141 3.69 14.47 10.33
C ILE A 141 2.30 14.14 9.79
N ARG A 142 1.74 15.02 8.97
CA ARG A 142 0.52 14.75 8.20
C ARG A 142 0.85 13.82 7.05
N SER A 143 1.42 12.66 7.38
CA SER A 143 1.74 11.59 6.45
C SER A 143 0.47 11.09 5.75
N GLY A 144 -0.68 11.25 6.42
CA GLY A 144 -1.97 10.68 6.06
C GLY A 144 -2.06 9.18 6.34
N VAL A 145 -0.96 8.56 6.79
CA VAL A 145 -0.91 7.14 7.12
C VAL A 145 -1.61 6.92 8.44
N THR A 146 -2.63 6.08 8.40
CA THR A 146 -3.48 5.80 9.56
C THR A 146 -3.17 4.46 10.21
N ARG A 147 -2.37 3.62 9.56
CA ARG A 147 -2.13 2.23 9.93
C ARG A 147 -0.66 1.88 9.77
N VAL A 148 -0.05 1.37 10.83
CA VAL A 148 1.36 0.97 10.87
C VAL A 148 1.47 -0.45 11.41
N ALA A 149 2.37 -1.25 10.87
CA ALA A 149 2.73 -2.57 11.35
C ALA A 149 4.22 -2.61 11.67
N ILE A 150 4.58 -3.23 12.79
CA ILE A 150 5.97 -3.46 13.22
C ILE A 150 6.14 -4.91 13.66
N PRO A 151 7.31 -5.53 13.49
CA PRO A 151 7.58 -6.85 14.05
C PRO A 151 7.68 -6.77 15.57
N MET A 152 7.37 -7.88 16.25
CA MET A 152 7.47 -8.00 17.70
C MET A 152 8.88 -7.69 18.21
N ASP A 153 9.91 -8.06 17.44
CA ASP A 153 11.31 -7.79 17.73
C ASP A 153 11.64 -6.29 17.87
N VAL A 154 10.86 -5.39 17.23
CA VAL A 154 11.02 -3.94 17.43
C VAL A 154 10.65 -3.55 18.87
N LEU A 155 9.64 -4.18 19.45
CA LEU A 155 9.23 -3.92 20.84
C LEU A 155 10.27 -4.47 21.83
N GLU A 156 10.93 -5.57 21.49
CA GLU A 156 12.01 -6.15 22.30
C GLU A 156 13.28 -5.29 22.25
N LYS A 157 13.62 -4.77 21.06
CA LYS A 157 14.77 -3.87 20.87
C LYS A 157 14.53 -2.47 21.45
N ASP A 158 13.31 -1.96 21.34
CA ASP A 158 12.95 -0.59 21.68
C ASP A 158 11.62 -0.55 22.46
N GLU A 159 11.71 -0.60 23.80
CA GLU A 159 10.57 -0.53 24.71
C GLU A 159 9.70 0.73 24.49
N GLY A 160 10.28 1.80 23.92
CA GLY A 160 9.61 3.05 23.62
C GLY A 160 8.98 3.13 22.22
N ALA A 161 9.05 2.07 21.41
CA ALA A 161 8.67 2.09 19.99
C ALA A 161 7.23 2.58 19.76
N LEU A 162 6.26 2.05 20.50
CA LEU A 162 4.85 2.45 20.36
C LEU A 162 4.64 3.93 20.70
N ILE A 163 5.30 4.43 21.74
CA ILE A 163 5.22 5.84 22.15
C ILE A 163 5.82 6.73 21.06
N LYS A 164 6.94 6.31 20.45
CA LYS A 164 7.58 7.04 19.35
C LYS A 164 6.64 7.13 18.14
N ILE A 165 6.01 6.02 17.73
CA ILE A 165 5.05 6.02 16.61
C ILE A 165 3.89 6.98 16.87
N VAL A 166 3.23 6.86 18.03
CA VAL A 166 2.06 7.70 18.37
C VAL A 166 2.42 9.18 18.45
N ARG A 167 3.63 9.50 18.94
CA ARG A 167 4.10 10.90 19.01
C ARG A 167 4.46 11.48 17.65
N LEU A 168 5.06 10.70 16.78
CA LEU A 168 5.48 11.17 15.46
C LEU A 168 4.29 11.29 14.51
N TRP A 169 3.37 10.32 14.56
CA TRP A 169 2.27 10.18 13.61
C TRP A 169 0.92 10.21 14.31
N THR A 170 0.36 11.41 14.47
CA THR A 170 -0.90 11.61 15.20
C THR A 170 -2.15 11.12 14.49
N LEU A 171 -2.07 10.83 13.19
CA LEU A 171 -3.17 10.23 12.42
C LEU A 171 -3.19 8.70 12.49
N VAL A 172 -2.19 8.07 13.13
CA VAL A 172 -2.18 6.62 13.30
C VAL A 172 -3.29 6.22 14.26
N THR A 173 -4.23 5.44 13.74
CA THR A 173 -5.38 4.90 14.48
C THR A 173 -5.21 3.42 14.82
N LYS A 174 -4.36 2.71 14.06
CA LYS A 174 -4.09 1.28 14.27
C LYS A 174 -2.60 1.00 14.19
N ILE A 175 -2.08 0.29 15.19
CA ILE A 175 -0.74 -0.27 15.20
C ILE A 175 -0.88 -1.80 15.26
N PHE A 176 -0.31 -2.49 14.29
CA PHE A 176 -0.27 -3.95 14.21
C PHE A 176 1.09 -4.45 14.69
N ILE A 177 1.07 -5.50 15.51
CA ILE A 177 2.29 -6.18 15.96
C ILE A 177 2.36 -7.51 15.23
N VAL A 178 3.41 -7.70 14.44
CA VAL A 178 3.65 -8.92 13.66
C VAL A 178 4.53 -9.87 14.50
N ALA A 179 3.92 -10.92 15.03
CA ALA A 179 4.54 -11.82 16.02
C ALA A 179 5.21 -13.09 15.44
N ASN A 180 5.04 -13.38 14.16
CA ASN A 180 5.57 -14.58 13.48
C ASN A 180 6.58 -14.18 12.37
N GLU A 181 7.05 -15.17 11.58
CA GLU A 181 7.96 -14.95 10.45
C GLU A 181 7.56 -13.73 9.61
N CYS A 182 8.57 -12.87 9.41
CA CYS A 182 8.43 -11.61 8.74
C CYS A 182 7.77 -11.79 7.36
N PRO A 183 6.80 -10.94 6.98
CA PRO A 183 6.33 -10.88 5.60
C PRO A 183 7.42 -10.43 4.61
N GLU A 184 8.68 -10.30 5.00
CA GLU A 184 9.83 -10.17 4.09
C GLU A 184 9.80 -11.22 2.98
N ALA A 185 9.38 -12.46 3.22
CA ALA A 185 9.18 -13.45 2.14
C ALA A 185 8.03 -13.09 1.17
N VAL A 186 7.03 -12.33 1.64
CA VAL A 186 5.94 -11.76 0.83
C VAL A 186 6.43 -10.54 0.02
N PHE A 187 7.47 -9.85 0.50
CA PHE A 187 8.07 -8.68 -0.15
C PHE A 187 9.31 -8.99 -1.02
N ALA A 188 9.99 -10.11 -0.74
CA ALA A 188 11.13 -10.63 -1.48
C ALA A 188 10.60 -11.36 -2.71
N GLY A 189 10.22 -10.58 -3.73
CA GLY A 189 9.76 -11.09 -5.01
C GLY A 189 10.74 -12.07 -5.64
N GLY A 190 10.53 -13.36 -5.40
CA GLY A 190 11.19 -14.46 -6.08
C GLY A 190 10.20 -15.13 -7.02
N ALA A 191 10.19 -14.72 -8.30
CA ALA A 191 9.67 -15.39 -9.50
C ALA A 191 8.25 -16.02 -9.51
N GLU A 192 7.54 -16.08 -8.39
CA GLU A 192 6.18 -16.59 -8.29
C GLU A 192 5.26 -15.46 -7.85
N ARG A 193 4.36 -15.10 -8.77
CA ARG A 193 3.36 -14.04 -8.69
C ARG A 193 2.37 -14.28 -7.56
N ASN A 194 2.80 -14.04 -6.33
CA ASN A 194 1.98 -14.28 -5.15
C ASN A 194 1.30 -12.97 -4.73
N VAL A 195 0.01 -12.90 -5.05
CA VAL A 195 -0.95 -11.96 -4.47
C VAL A 195 -0.77 -11.98 -2.96
N GLN A 196 -0.64 -10.81 -2.32
CA GLN A 196 -0.58 -10.77 -0.85
C GLN A 196 -1.84 -11.43 -0.28
N PRO A 197 -1.72 -12.51 0.51
CA PRO A 197 -2.87 -13.06 1.20
C PRO A 197 -3.40 -12.03 2.19
N ARG A 198 -4.66 -12.19 2.60
CA ARG A 198 -5.21 -11.40 3.70
C ARG A 198 -4.33 -11.61 4.94
N TRP A 199 -3.66 -10.55 5.38
CA TRP A 199 -2.66 -10.58 6.45
C TRP A 199 -3.21 -10.08 7.79
N GLU A 200 -4.36 -9.41 7.79
CA GLU A 200 -5.11 -9.06 8.99
C GLU A 200 -6.17 -10.13 9.32
N LEU A 201 -6.12 -10.65 10.55
CA LEU A 201 -7.13 -11.55 11.13
C LEU A 201 -8.16 -10.76 11.93
#